data_AF-A0A7C3SVR7-F1
#
_entry.id   AF-A0A7C3SVR7-F1
#
_cell.length_a   1.000
_cell.length_b   1.000
_cell.length_c   1.000
_cell.angle_alpha   90.00
_cell.angle_beta   90.00
_cell.angle_gamma   90.00
#
_symmetry.space_group_name_H-M   'P 1'
#
loop_
_entity.id
_entity.type
_entity.pdbx_description
1 polymer ?
#
loop_
_entity_poly.entity_id
_entity_poly.type
_entity_poly.pdbx_seq_one_letter_code
_entity_poly.pdbx_strand_id
1 'polypeptide(L)' 'MKYFKTAQFVPGKGDAWTYYECDDNETIQRQLTYIPETEEISKVPDPIVKRLYRPELLEPSTAEEFISLWEKE' A
#
# COMPACT_ATOMS: atom_id res chain seq x y z
N MET A 1 10.23 -7.85 -7.31
CA MET A 1 9.31 -6.96 -6.59
C MET A 1 8.63 -7.71 -5.48
N LYS A 2 8.66 -7.14 -4.27
CA LYS A 2 7.94 -7.62 -3.08
C LYS A 2 6.77 -6.69 -2.82
N TYR A 3 5.67 -7.23 -2.29
CA TYR A 3 4.46 -6.45 -2.04
C TYR A 3 4.01 -6.66 -0.60
N PHE A 4 3.67 -5.56 0.06
CA PHE A 4 3.23 -5.55 1.45
C PHE A 4 2.01 -4.67 1.61
N LYS A 5 1.22 -4.92 2.65
CA LYS A 5 0.09 -4.09 3.03
C LYS A 5 -0.08 -4.01 4.54
N THR A 6 -0.81 -3.00 4.98
CA THR A 6 -1.25 -2.86 6.37
C THR A 6 -2.55 -2.09 6.40
N ALA A 7 -3.39 -2.38 7.39
CA ALA A 7 -4.65 -1.68 7.62
C ALA A 7 -4.53 -0.72 8.80
N GLN A 8 -5.14 0.45 8.65
CA GLN A 8 -5.41 1.37 9.74
C GLN A 8 -6.88 1.79 9.69
N PHE A 9 -7.59 1.62 10.80
CA PHE A 9 -8.94 2.13 10.92
C PHE A 9 -8.98 3.66 10.92
N VAL A 10 -9.77 4.24 10.02
CA VAL A 10 -10.04 5.67 9.94
C VAL A 10 -11.48 5.94 10.41
N PRO A 11 -11.68 6.64 11.53
CA PRO A 11 -13.01 6.96 12.05
C PRO A 11 -13.89 7.63 10.99
N GLY A 12 -15.07 7.06 10.75
CA GLY A 12 -16.04 7.55 9.77
C GLY A 12 -15.77 7.13 8.32
N LYS A 13 -14.66 6.46 8.03
CA LYS A 13 -14.33 5.98 6.68
C LYS A 13 -14.12 4.47 6.57
N GLY A 14 -13.80 3.77 7.66
CA GLY A 14 -13.52 2.32 7.62
C GLY A 14 -12.02 2.03 7.60
N ASP A 15 -11.64 0.87 7.08
CA ASP A 15 -10.24 0.44 7.08
C ASP A 15 -9.47 0.99 5.88
N ALA A 16 -8.49 1.83 6.15
CA ALA A 16 -7.55 2.32 5.15
C ALA A 16 -6.42 1.30 4.97
N TRP A 17 -6.39 0.67 3.80
CA TRP A 17 -5.35 -0.27 3.40
C TRP A 17 -4.23 0.46 2.69
N THR A 18 -3.07 0.55 3.32
CA THR A 18 -1.86 1.05 2.66
C THR A 18 -1.08 -0.13 2.08
N TYR A 19 -0.76 -0.06 0.80
CA TYR A 19 0.06 -1.04 0.10
C TYR A 19 1.38 -0.44 -0.34
N TYR A 20 2.41 -1.29 -0.39
CA TYR A 20 3.76 -0.96 -0.79
C TYR A 20 4.21 -1.94 -1.87
N GLU A 21 4.75 -1.41 -2.97
CA GLU A 21 5.61 -2.16 -3.88
C GLU A 21 7.06 -1.84 -3.53
N CYS A 22 7.85 -2.87 -3.30
CA CYS A 22 9.26 -2.77 -2.98
C CYS A 22 10.12 -3.53 -3.98
N ASP A 23 11.36 -3.08 -4.16
CA ASP A 23 12.37 -3.86 -4.85
C ASP A 23 12.82 -5.07 -3.99
N ASP A 24 13.76 -5.85 -4.50
CA ASP A 24 14.22 -7.06 -3.82
C ASP A 24 14.98 -6.75 -2.51
N ASN A 25 15.47 -5.51 -2.36
CA ASN A 25 16.11 -4.98 -1.15
C ASN A 25 15.13 -4.33 -0.16
N GLU A 26 13.82 -4.50 -0.36
CA GLU A 26 12.76 -3.91 0.48
C GLU A 26 12.75 -2.37 0.46
N THR A 27 13.26 -1.77 -0.63
CA THR A 27 13.18 -0.34 -0.89
C THR A 27 11.85 -0.03 -1.56
N ILE A 28 11.06 0.86 -0.95
CA ILE A 28 9.74 1.25 -1.46
C ILE A 28 9.90 1.99 -2.78
N GLN A 29 9.30 1.43 -3.84
CA GLN A 29 9.22 2.03 -5.16
C GLN A 29 7.93 2.81 -5.33
N ARG A 30 6.80 2.21 -4.93
CA ARG A 30 5.47 2.82 -5.00
C ARG A 30 4.68 2.53 -3.73
N GLN A 31 3.78 3.44 -3.39
CA GLN A 31 2.85 3.28 -2.28
C GLN A 31 1.45 3.69 -2.74
N LEU A 32 0.42 2.98 -2.33
CA LEU A 32 -0.96 3.45 -2.46
C LEU A 32 -1.71 3.25 -1.15
N THR A 33 -2.76 4.03 -0.91
CA THR A 33 -3.73 3.79 0.17
C THR A 33 -5.12 3.73 -0.43
N TYR A 34 -5.88 2.71 -0.06
CA TYR A 34 -7.23 2.44 -0.53
C TYR A 34 -8.18 2.26 0.65
N ILE A 35 -9.31 2.96 0.63
CA ILE A 35 -10.40 2.80 1.60
C ILE A 35 -11.58 2.18 0.85
N PRO A 36 -11.88 0.88 1.06
CA PRO A 36 -12.93 0.19 0.31
C PRO A 36 -14.33 0.80 0.45
N GLU A 37 -14.68 1.29 1.65
CA GLU A 37 -16.00 1.80 1.96
C GLU A 37 -16.32 3.13 1.28
N THR A 38 -15.30 3.94 1.01
CA THR A 38 -15.45 5.24 0.33
C THR A 38 -14.90 5.23 -1.10
N GLU A 39 -14.31 4.12 -1.52
CA GLU A 39 -13.56 3.94 -2.77
C GLU A 39 -12.42 4.94 -2.97
N GLU A 40 -12.00 5.65 -1.91
CA GLU A 40 -10.91 6.62 -1.98
C GLU A 40 -9.58 5.91 -2.21
N ILE A 41 -8.86 6.35 -3.24
CA ILE A 41 -7.51 5.88 -3.54
C ILE A 41 -6.53 7.05 -3.60
N SER A 42 -5.40 6.91 -2.91
CA SER A 42 -4.28 7.85 -2.95
C SER A 42 -3.02 7.10 -3.40
N LYS A 43 -2.39 7.56 -4.48
CA LYS A 43 -1.23 6.91 -5.10
C LYS A 43 0.00 7.80 -4.96
N VAL A 44 1.12 7.21 -4.57
CA VAL A 44 2.42 7.87 -4.41
C VAL A 44 3.44 7.10 -5.25
N PRO A 45 3.74 7.56 -6.49
CA PRO A 45 4.61 6.86 -7.42
C PRO A 45 6.10 6.96 -7.09
N ASP A 46 6.51 7.97 -6.31
CA ASP A 46 7.89 8.13 -5.85
C ASP A 46 7.91 8.58 -4.38
N PRO A 47 7.75 7.63 -3.42
CA PRO A 47 7.69 7.97 -2.01
C PRO A 47 9.00 8.54 -1.50
N ILE A 48 8.98 9.65 -0.74
CA ILE A 48 10.18 10.24 -0.12
C ILE A 48 10.79 9.26 0.89
N VAL A 49 9.94 8.58 1.66
CA VAL A 49 10.37 7.52 2.58
C VAL A 49 10.51 6.23 1.79
N LYS A 50 11.75 5.73 1.73
CA LYS A 50 12.10 4.54 0.94
C LYS A 50 12.18 3.25 1.75
N ARG A 51 12.02 3.30 3.07
CA ARG A 51 12.15 2.14 3.96
C ARG A 51 10.80 1.79 4.58
N LEU A 52 10.47 0.50 4.61
CA LEU A 52 9.31 -0.01 5.33
C LEU A 52 9.45 0.23 6.84
N TYR A 53 8.39 0.75 7.46
CA TYR A 53 8.31 0.90 8.90
C TYR A 53 7.80 -0.39 9.52
N ARG A 54 8.58 -0.99 10.45
CA ARG A 54 8.26 -2.26 11.11
C ARG A 54 7.76 -3.34 10.12
N PRO A 55 8.59 -3.73 9.14
CA PRO A 55 8.20 -4.69 8.09
C PRO A 55 7.67 -6.02 8.66
N GLU A 56 8.08 -6.40 9.86
CA GLU A 56 7.59 -7.58 10.58
C GLU A 56 6.10 -7.53 10.97
N LEU A 57 5.48 -6.34 10.95
CA LEU A 57 4.05 -6.14 11.20
C LEU A 57 3.24 -5.99 9.92
N LEU A 58 3.89 -5.97 8.76
CA LEU A 58 3.22 -5.83 7.47
C LEU A 58 2.73 -7.20 6.98
N GLU A 59 1.56 -7.19 6.37
CA GLU A 59 1.00 -8.37 5.72
C GLU A 59 1.60 -8.49 4.32
N PRO A 60 2.01 -9.69 3.88
CA PRO A 60 2.38 -9.89 2.48
C PRO A 60 1.15 -9.65 1.59
N SER A 61 1.38 -8.98 0.46
CA SER A 61 0.38 -8.72 -0.57
C SER A 61 0.81 -9.39 -1.88
N THR A 62 -0.12 -9.57 -2.82
CA THR A 62 0.23 -10.01 -4.18
C THR A 62 0.48 -8.80 -5.09
N ALA A 63 1.21 -9.03 -6.19
CA ALA A 63 1.36 -8.04 -7.25
C ALA A 63 0.01 -7.70 -7.88
N GLU A 64 -0.85 -8.70 -8.09
CA GLU A 64 -2.17 -8.54 -8.70
C GLU A 64 -3.06 -7.60 -7.89
N GLU A 65 -3.09 -7.74 -6.57
CA GLU A 65 -3.87 -6.89 -5.67
C GLU A 65 -3.39 -5.43 -5.74
N PHE A 66 -2.08 -5.21 -5.69
CA PHE A 66 -1.49 -3.88 -5.80
C PHE A 66 -1.78 -3.24 -7.17
N ILE A 67 -1.50 -3.96 -8.26
CA ILE A 67 -1.61 -3.44 -9.63
C ILE A 67 -3.06 -3.13 -9.97
N SER A 68 -4.00 -4.00 -9.58
CA SER A 68 -5.43 -3.78 -9.81
C SER A 68 -5.93 -2.47 -9.18
N LEU A 69 -5.47 -2.15 -7.96
CA LEU A 69 -5.76 -0.87 -7.31
C LEU A 69 -4.98 0.28 -7.97
N TRP A 70 -3.72 0.04 -8.32
CA TRP A 70 -2.86 1.05 -8.96
C TRP A 70 -3.40 1.52 -10.31
N GLU A 71 -4.04 0.64 -11.07
CA GLU A 71 -4.61 0.93 -12.39
C GLU A 71 -6.06 1.44 -12.33
N LYS A 72 -6.74 1.36 -11.17
CA LYS A 72 -8.10 1.89 -10.99
C LYS A 72 -8.12 3.42 -11.19
N GLU A 73 -8.96 3.93 -12.09
CA GLU A 73 -9.08 5.37 -12.41
C GLU A 73 -9.65 6.21 -11.26
#